data_AF-D2QVC4-F1
#
_entry.id   AF-D2QVC4-F1
#
_cell.length_a   1.000
_cell.length_b   1.000
_cell.length_c   1.000
_cell.angle_alpha   90.00
_cell.angle_beta   90.00
_cell.angle_gamma   90.00
#
_symmetry.space_group_name_H-M   'P 1'
#
loop_
_entity.id
_entity.type
_entity.pdbx_description
1 polymer ?
#
loop_
_entity_poly.entity_id
_entity_poly.type
_entity_poly.pdbx_seq_one_letter_code
_entity_poly.pdbx_strand_id
1 'polypeptide(L)'
;MRLVYRLLMMQVIRCCSLLLVLVNASPSFSQNIPVLKSHTYNISIRDGDDFRKGRWNIDPKVNPDVYEAPMAINQKHKLVTFITDVDSLQLSVEMGKTYSFVIIVNDKDSAFTQVKTVQSAVNFSSEYIKSHQGKTLVEIPAVYELVNIIIALTNTGKSKTGLVVKNTAYYQAVLNWFSHYDQEPVVKKLDSILSGSYVEYFSIKMNAYSFRFNAKGKIVPSEVYNRLTSVNTLKPFLADLQHFADQSKFGLFFKQHQSLYNQLIRAYRDSIGVLEMQTWLGKNFPQTTYNSYKIVFSPLVGNNQSANWFEYNGFKEVQAHVNFPYRNEVEKKEFSPEALHVKDGNIVFTELNHNFIGPEGQKLEYQNKLNAAFVNLTTWIRQGSPAEKAYNKARACFDEYMNWALVSLRYVDYAPPLEQAKLIAKMEKFQVEVRGFKKFGEFDQFLVECVFRSKLTHLFRM
;
A
#
# COMPACT_ATOMS: atom_id res chain seq x y z
N MET A 1 74.82 -24.59 17.04
CA MET A 1 74.81 -23.15 17.37
C MET A 1 74.47 -22.39 16.09
N ARG A 2 73.19 -22.16 15.76
CA ARG A 2 72.45 -20.98 16.21
C ARG A 2 73.34 -19.85 16.70
N LEU A 3 73.30 -18.76 15.94
CA LEU A 3 73.64 -17.39 16.30
C LEU A 3 75.15 -17.20 16.58
N VAL A 4 75.81 -16.20 16.04
CA VAL A 4 75.52 -14.79 16.24
C VAL A 4 76.16 -14.05 15.05
N TYR A 5 75.38 -13.46 14.14
CA TYR A 5 75.02 -12.04 14.25
C TYR A 5 76.22 -11.12 14.55
N ARG A 6 77.18 -10.98 13.63
CA ARG A 6 78.16 -9.89 13.67
C ARG A 6 78.95 -9.76 12.36
N LEU A 7 78.22 -9.50 11.28
CA LEU A 7 78.75 -8.73 10.14
C LEU A 7 77.59 -7.88 9.61
N LEU A 8 77.07 -7.08 10.54
CA LEU A 8 76.37 -5.84 10.25
C LEU A 8 77.38 -4.85 9.66
N MET A 9 76.89 -3.90 8.87
CA MET A 9 77.55 -2.65 8.49
C MET A 9 78.57 -2.68 7.35
N MET A 10 78.11 -3.10 6.17
CA MET A 10 78.39 -2.44 4.88
C MET A 10 77.23 -2.83 3.94
N GLN A 11 75.99 -2.55 4.31
CA GLN A 11 75.40 -1.21 4.23
C GLN A 11 75.85 -0.41 2.99
N VAL A 12 74.92 -0.37 2.03
CA VAL A 12 74.14 0.85 1.72
C VAL A 12 74.38 1.52 0.37
N ILE A 13 75.33 1.10 -0.47
CA ILE A 13 75.48 1.71 -1.81
C ILE A 13 75.82 0.64 -2.86
N ARG A 14 74.80 -0.03 -3.41
CA ARG A 14 74.80 -0.59 -4.79
C ARG A 14 73.55 -1.39 -5.20
N CYS A 15 72.60 -1.61 -4.29
CA CYS A 15 71.27 -2.17 -4.64
C CYS A 15 70.11 -1.17 -4.53
N CYS A 16 70.38 0.13 -4.35
CA CYS A 16 69.34 1.18 -4.34
C CYS A 16 68.93 1.68 -5.74
N SER A 17 69.46 1.10 -6.82
CA SER A 17 69.17 1.54 -8.20
C SER A 17 68.29 0.58 -8.98
N LEU A 18 67.77 -0.49 -8.35
CA LEU A 18 66.99 -1.54 -9.04
C LEU A 18 65.58 -1.77 -8.50
N LEU A 19 65.04 -0.83 -7.70
CA LEU A 19 63.71 -0.98 -7.10
C LEU A 19 62.86 0.31 -7.18
N LEU A 20 62.95 1.04 -8.30
CA LEU A 20 62.21 2.30 -8.48
C LEU A 20 61.52 2.46 -9.86
N VAL A 21 61.20 1.38 -10.58
CA VAL A 21 60.56 1.47 -11.92
C VAL A 21 59.36 0.52 -12.12
N LEU A 22 58.80 -0.10 -11.08
CA LEU A 22 57.64 -1.01 -11.26
C LEU A 22 56.45 -0.72 -10.34
N VAL A 23 56.27 0.54 -9.96
CA VAL A 23 55.02 0.99 -9.33
C VAL A 23 54.43 2.08 -10.20
N ASN A 24 53.17 1.87 -10.60
CA ASN A 24 52.28 2.79 -11.34
C ASN A 24 52.25 2.67 -12.86
N ALA A 25 51.72 1.55 -13.35
CA ALA A 25 50.88 1.57 -14.54
C ALA A 25 49.81 0.47 -14.45
N SER A 26 49.05 0.45 -13.36
CA SER A 26 47.69 -0.08 -13.46
C SER A 26 46.95 0.90 -14.37
N PRO A 27 46.37 0.50 -15.51
CA PRO A 27 45.43 1.36 -16.21
C PRO A 27 44.27 1.64 -15.24
N SER A 28 44.29 2.81 -14.62
CA SER A 28 43.09 3.42 -14.09
C SER A 28 42.17 3.61 -15.29
N PHE A 29 41.25 2.67 -15.50
CA PHE A 29 40.10 2.93 -16.33
C PHE A 29 39.37 4.09 -15.68
N SER A 30 39.64 5.31 -16.15
CA SER A 30 38.73 6.43 -15.97
C SER A 30 37.43 6.02 -16.65
N GLN A 31 36.48 5.48 -15.87
CA GLN A 31 35.10 5.37 -16.33
C GLN A 31 34.63 6.81 -16.49
N ASN A 32 34.63 7.31 -17.72
CA ASN A 32 34.06 8.61 -18.03
C ASN A 32 32.60 8.58 -17.54
N ILE A 33 32.32 9.29 -16.46
CA ILE A 33 30.97 9.40 -15.91
C ILE A 33 30.15 10.16 -16.95
N PRO A 34 29.01 9.62 -17.42
CA PRO A 34 28.17 10.31 -18.38
C PRO A 34 27.77 11.70 -17.87
N VAL A 35 27.75 12.68 -18.78
CA VAL A 35 27.37 14.05 -18.47
C VAL A 35 26.15 14.41 -19.32
N LEU A 36 25.10 14.90 -18.66
CA LEU A 36 23.90 15.43 -19.29
C LEU A 36 23.85 16.94 -19.08
N LYS A 37 23.56 17.71 -20.13
CA LYS A 37 23.44 19.17 -20.04
C LYS A 37 21.98 19.61 -19.99
N SER A 38 21.71 20.74 -19.33
CA SER A 38 20.38 21.35 -19.25
C SER A 38 20.49 22.87 -19.08
N HIS A 39 19.58 23.67 -19.66
CA HIS A 39 19.42 25.08 -19.26
C HIS A 39 18.31 25.27 -18.21
N THR A 40 17.63 24.17 -17.85
CA THR A 40 16.53 24.20 -16.89
C THR A 40 16.76 23.22 -15.74
N TYR A 41 16.20 23.56 -14.57
CA TYR A 41 16.23 22.69 -13.39
C TYR A 41 15.15 21.60 -13.44
N ASN A 42 14.19 21.68 -14.35
CA ASN A 42 13.06 20.78 -14.43
C ASN A 42 13.15 19.97 -15.73
N ILE A 43 13.40 18.67 -15.61
CA ILE A 43 13.64 17.77 -16.74
C ILE A 43 12.66 16.59 -16.74
N SER A 44 12.55 15.93 -17.88
CA SER A 44 11.64 14.80 -18.05
C SER A 44 12.38 13.47 -17.86
N ILE A 45 11.65 12.46 -17.38
CA ILE A 45 12.16 11.08 -17.30
C ILE A 45 11.26 10.18 -18.13
N ARG A 46 11.85 9.31 -18.94
CA ARG A 46 11.18 8.15 -19.53
C ARG A 46 11.70 6.89 -18.86
N ASP A 47 10.85 6.22 -18.12
CA ASP A 47 11.16 4.97 -17.44
C ASP A 47 10.41 3.80 -18.11
N GLY A 48 11.12 3.07 -18.98
CA GLY A 48 10.49 2.14 -19.91
C GLY A 48 9.47 2.86 -20.80
N ASP A 49 8.21 2.44 -20.72
CA ASP A 49 7.10 3.03 -21.47
C ASP A 49 6.48 4.25 -20.77
N ASP A 50 6.84 4.53 -19.52
CA ASP A 50 6.29 5.63 -18.72
C ASP A 50 7.05 6.94 -18.96
N PHE A 51 6.43 7.88 -19.67
CA PHE A 51 6.98 9.21 -19.90
C PHE A 51 6.40 10.24 -18.93
N ARG A 52 7.28 10.81 -18.11
CA ARG A 52 6.95 11.79 -17.06
C ARG A 52 7.56 13.13 -17.41
N LYS A 53 6.75 13.99 -18.05
CA LYS A 53 7.17 15.34 -18.44
C LYS A 53 7.46 16.19 -17.21
N GLY A 54 8.67 16.76 -17.16
CA GLY A 54 9.06 17.74 -16.16
C GLY A 54 8.98 17.26 -14.71
N ARG A 55 9.13 15.94 -14.48
CA ARG A 55 8.91 15.35 -13.17
C ARG A 55 10.15 15.35 -12.28
N TRP A 56 11.33 15.46 -12.87
CA TRP A 56 12.59 15.49 -12.13
C TRP A 56 13.05 16.93 -11.94
N ASN A 57 13.12 17.38 -10.69
CA ASN A 57 13.71 18.65 -10.34
C ASN A 57 15.15 18.40 -9.91
N ILE A 58 16.10 18.89 -10.70
CA ILE A 58 17.52 18.75 -10.41
C ILE A 58 17.84 19.55 -9.15
N ASP A 59 18.44 18.94 -8.14
CA ASP A 59 18.95 19.65 -6.98
C ASP A 59 20.44 19.37 -6.78
N PRO A 60 21.33 20.30 -7.16
CA PRO A 60 22.77 20.17 -6.94
C PRO A 60 23.19 19.99 -5.47
N LYS A 61 22.31 20.30 -4.50
CA LYS A 61 22.58 20.12 -3.07
C LYS A 61 22.31 18.70 -2.59
N VAL A 62 21.56 17.90 -3.35
CA VAL A 62 21.31 16.49 -3.07
C VAL A 62 22.39 15.67 -3.80
N ASN A 63 23.26 14.99 -3.05
CA ASN A 63 24.44 14.34 -3.62
C ASN A 63 24.73 12.97 -2.96
N PRO A 64 24.48 11.83 -3.65
CA PRO A 64 23.78 11.73 -4.93
C PRO A 64 22.28 12.03 -4.81
N ASP A 65 21.72 12.66 -5.84
CA ASP A 65 20.28 12.66 -6.09
C ASP A 65 19.89 11.34 -6.77
N VAL A 66 19.02 10.55 -6.14
CA VAL A 66 18.79 9.14 -6.51
C VAL A 66 17.40 8.96 -7.12
N TYR A 67 17.36 8.57 -8.39
CA TYR A 67 16.17 8.05 -9.04
C TYR A 67 16.05 6.54 -8.81
N GLU A 68 15.04 6.10 -8.07
CA GLU A 68 14.72 4.68 -7.94
C GLU A 68 13.91 4.21 -9.15
N ALA A 69 14.50 3.30 -9.93
CA ALA A 69 13.89 2.73 -11.13
C ALA A 69 13.23 1.37 -10.79
N PRO A 70 11.89 1.30 -10.63
CA PRO A 70 11.20 0.06 -10.28
C PRO A 70 11.20 -0.94 -11.43
N MET A 71 11.64 -2.18 -11.19
CA MET A 71 11.72 -3.24 -12.20
C MET A 71 10.89 -4.45 -11.77
N ALA A 72 10.16 -5.05 -12.71
CA ALA A 72 9.42 -6.28 -12.45
C ALA A 72 10.39 -7.44 -12.11
N ILE A 73 9.92 -8.44 -11.34
CA ILE A 73 10.77 -9.57 -10.90
C ILE A 73 11.48 -10.31 -12.03
N ASN A 74 10.84 -10.41 -13.20
CA ASN A 74 11.37 -11.11 -14.37
C ASN A 74 12.03 -10.17 -15.39
N GLN A 75 12.07 -8.86 -15.11
CA GLN A 75 12.67 -7.88 -16.00
C GLN A 75 14.18 -7.82 -15.74
N LYS A 76 14.98 -8.28 -16.71
CA LYS A 76 16.45 -8.27 -16.62
C LYS A 76 17.05 -6.91 -16.95
N HIS A 77 16.49 -6.25 -17.97
CA HIS A 77 16.94 -4.96 -18.48
C HIS A 77 15.76 -3.99 -18.62
N LYS A 78 16.02 -2.70 -18.43
CA LYS A 78 15.07 -1.61 -18.66
C LYS A 78 15.80 -0.38 -19.17
N LEU A 79 15.18 0.40 -20.06
CA LEU A 79 15.72 1.69 -20.47
C LEU A 79 15.18 2.78 -19.54
N VAL A 80 16.08 3.59 -18.98
CA VAL A 80 15.75 4.81 -18.25
C VAL A 80 16.41 5.97 -18.99
N THR A 81 15.61 6.94 -19.43
CA THR A 81 16.10 8.09 -20.19
C THR A 81 15.79 9.38 -19.45
N PHE A 82 16.81 10.18 -19.16
CA PHE A 82 16.66 11.56 -18.70
C PHE A 82 16.68 12.47 -19.93
N ILE A 83 15.71 13.37 -20.03
CA ILE A 83 15.48 14.21 -21.21
C ILE A 83 15.42 15.67 -20.77
N THR A 84 16.35 16.49 -21.24
CA THR A 84 16.43 17.93 -20.95
C THR A 84 15.99 18.75 -22.16
N ASP A 85 16.09 20.08 -22.06
CA ASP A 85 15.92 20.99 -23.18
C ASP A 85 17.12 21.01 -24.15
N VAL A 86 18.25 20.38 -23.79
CA VAL A 86 19.50 20.38 -24.57
C VAL A 86 19.82 19.00 -25.15
N ASP A 87 19.69 17.94 -24.34
CA ASP A 87 20.16 16.60 -24.69
C ASP A 87 19.33 15.53 -23.95
N SER A 88 19.64 14.25 -24.17
CA SER A 88 19.09 13.13 -23.44
C SER A 88 20.15 12.09 -23.11
N LEU A 89 20.05 11.49 -21.92
CA LEU A 89 20.90 10.38 -21.50
C LEU A 89 20.04 9.13 -21.31
N GLN A 90 20.26 8.12 -22.14
CA GLN A 90 19.60 6.81 -22.02
C GLN A 90 20.54 5.80 -21.37
N LEU A 91 20.04 5.14 -20.32
CA LEU A 91 20.74 4.11 -19.56
C LEU A 91 19.99 2.79 -19.71
N SER A 92 20.69 1.74 -20.15
CA SER A 92 20.19 0.36 -20.07
C SER A 92 20.54 -0.22 -18.70
N VAL A 93 19.56 -0.21 -17.80
CA VAL A 93 19.73 -0.58 -16.40
C VAL A 93 19.38 -2.05 -16.14
N GLU A 94 20.12 -2.67 -15.21
CA GLU A 94 19.96 -4.05 -14.76
C GLU A 94 19.59 -4.10 -13.28
N MET A 95 18.78 -5.11 -12.92
CA MET A 95 18.33 -5.33 -11.55
C MET A 95 19.50 -5.42 -10.55
N GLY A 96 19.41 -4.67 -9.46
CA GLY A 96 20.40 -4.63 -8.39
C GLY A 96 21.64 -3.78 -8.67
N LYS A 97 21.75 -3.17 -9.86
CA LYS A 97 22.84 -2.26 -10.23
C LYS A 97 22.47 -0.79 -10.01
N THR A 98 23.50 0.03 -9.80
CA THR A 98 23.44 1.49 -9.71
C THR A 98 24.25 2.12 -10.83
N TYR A 99 23.72 3.18 -11.43
CA TYR A 99 24.32 3.89 -12.55
C TYR A 99 24.47 5.36 -12.16
N SER A 100 25.70 5.90 -12.22
CA SER A 100 25.97 7.30 -11.85
C SER A 100 26.20 8.15 -13.09
N PHE A 101 25.73 9.39 -13.05
CA PHE A 101 25.97 10.41 -14.07
C PHE A 101 25.94 11.80 -13.43
N VAL A 102 26.41 12.82 -14.16
CA VAL A 102 26.36 14.22 -13.71
C VAL A 102 25.42 15.00 -14.62
N ILE A 103 24.55 15.81 -14.02
CA ILE A 103 23.77 16.80 -14.75
C ILE A 103 24.41 18.17 -14.54
N ILE A 104 24.84 18.82 -15.63
CA ILE A 104 25.33 20.19 -15.62
C ILE A 104 24.18 21.12 -16.02
N VAL A 105 23.82 22.02 -15.11
CA VAL A 105 22.75 23.00 -15.31
C VAL A 105 23.36 24.38 -15.55
N ASN A 106 22.93 25.06 -16.61
CA ASN A 106 23.40 26.41 -17.00
C ASN A 106 24.93 26.52 -17.12
N ASP A 107 25.59 25.44 -17.56
CA ASP A 107 27.06 25.30 -17.64
C ASP A 107 27.81 25.71 -16.35
N LYS A 108 27.14 25.64 -15.20
CA LYS A 108 27.66 26.11 -13.91
C LYS A 108 27.44 25.10 -12.80
N ASP A 109 26.18 24.79 -12.50
CA ASP A 109 25.83 23.95 -11.36
C ASP A 109 25.93 22.49 -11.76
N SER A 110 26.51 21.65 -10.90
CA SER A 110 26.69 20.21 -11.16
C SER A 110 25.90 19.41 -10.13
N ALA A 111 24.95 18.60 -10.59
CA ALA A 111 24.21 17.65 -9.76
C ALA A 111 24.71 16.24 -10.01
N PHE A 112 25.18 15.56 -8.96
CA PHE A 112 25.56 14.16 -9.05
C PHE A 112 24.30 13.31 -8.89
N THR A 113 23.97 12.52 -9.91
CA THR A 113 22.72 11.78 -9.99
C THR A 113 22.97 10.29 -10.16
N GLN A 114 22.11 9.48 -9.54
CA GLN A 114 22.16 8.03 -9.65
C GLN A 114 20.82 7.46 -10.09
N VAL A 115 20.86 6.43 -10.94
CA VAL A 115 19.75 5.51 -11.15
C VAL A 115 20.02 4.24 -10.35
N LYS A 116 19.16 3.97 -9.36
CA LYS A 116 19.21 2.75 -8.56
C LYS A 116 18.02 1.87 -8.93
N THR A 117 18.28 0.66 -9.38
CA THR A 117 17.19 -0.28 -9.69
C THR A 117 16.63 -0.91 -8.42
N VAL A 118 15.30 -0.96 -8.31
CA VAL A 118 14.61 -1.56 -7.16
C VAL A 118 13.57 -2.55 -7.63
N GLN A 119 13.33 -3.62 -6.86
CA GLN A 119 12.31 -4.59 -7.22
C GLN A 119 10.92 -4.01 -6.97
N SER A 120 10.14 -3.86 -8.06
CA SER A 120 8.76 -3.43 -8.00
C SER A 120 7.90 -4.42 -7.22
N ALA A 121 6.90 -3.90 -6.49
CA ALA A 121 5.87 -4.74 -5.86
C ALA A 121 4.87 -5.29 -6.87
N VAL A 122 4.76 -4.65 -8.03
CA VAL A 122 3.81 -5.00 -9.09
C VAL A 122 4.46 -5.03 -10.48
N ASN A 123 3.79 -5.70 -11.40
CA ASN A 123 4.09 -5.68 -12.83
C ASN A 123 2.80 -5.49 -13.62
N PHE A 124 2.48 -4.25 -13.96
CA PHE A 124 1.35 -3.93 -14.83
C PHE A 124 1.80 -4.02 -16.29
N SER A 125 1.61 -5.21 -16.89
CA SER A 125 1.83 -5.40 -18.32
C SER A 125 0.84 -4.60 -19.16
N SER A 126 1.14 -4.38 -20.43
CA SER A 126 0.24 -3.70 -21.37
C SER A 126 -1.13 -4.39 -21.47
N GLU A 127 -1.17 -5.73 -21.42
CA GLU A 127 -2.42 -6.51 -21.38
C GLU A 127 -3.19 -6.29 -20.08
N TYR A 128 -2.49 -6.24 -18.94
CA TYR A 128 -3.09 -5.95 -17.65
C TYR A 128 -3.71 -4.54 -17.65
N ILE A 129 -2.95 -3.53 -18.07
CA ILE A 129 -3.41 -2.14 -18.17
C ILE A 129 -4.66 -2.05 -19.06
N LYS A 130 -4.59 -2.58 -20.28
CA LYS A 130 -5.72 -2.58 -21.23
C LYS A 130 -6.97 -3.25 -20.65
N SER A 131 -6.80 -4.33 -19.90
CA SER A 131 -7.92 -5.08 -19.33
C SER A 131 -8.49 -4.47 -18.04
N HIS A 132 -7.78 -3.57 -17.36
CA HIS A 132 -8.18 -2.98 -16.07
C HIS A 132 -8.46 -1.47 -16.13
N GLN A 133 -8.07 -0.77 -17.20
CA GLN A 133 -8.31 0.66 -17.38
C GLN A 133 -9.80 1.01 -17.21
N GLY A 134 -10.08 1.96 -16.32
CA GLY A 134 -11.43 2.44 -16.02
C GLY A 134 -12.33 1.44 -15.30
N LYS A 135 -11.77 0.32 -14.79
CA LYS A 135 -12.56 -0.74 -14.16
C LYS A 135 -12.44 -0.73 -12.65
N THR A 136 -13.54 -1.13 -12.03
CA THR A 136 -13.63 -1.50 -10.62
C THR A 136 -13.85 -3.00 -10.54
N LEU A 137 -12.93 -3.71 -9.88
CA LEU A 137 -13.03 -5.15 -9.67
C LEU A 137 -13.36 -5.42 -8.21
N VAL A 138 -14.23 -6.41 -7.99
CA VAL A 138 -14.61 -6.88 -6.66
C VAL A 138 -14.35 -8.38 -6.62
N GLU A 139 -13.51 -8.82 -5.71
CA GLU A 139 -12.92 -10.16 -5.76
C GLU A 139 -12.85 -10.82 -4.39
N ILE A 140 -13.08 -12.14 -4.38
CA ILE A 140 -12.70 -13.06 -3.30
C ILE A 140 -11.66 -14.02 -3.89
N PRO A 141 -10.36 -13.68 -3.83
CA PRO A 141 -9.32 -14.50 -4.45
C PRO A 141 -9.15 -15.82 -3.70
N ALA A 142 -8.97 -16.93 -4.41
CA ALA A 142 -8.96 -18.27 -3.79
C ALA A 142 -7.84 -18.47 -2.76
N VAL A 143 -6.61 -18.01 -3.02
CA VAL A 143 -5.51 -18.12 -2.03
C VAL A 143 -5.73 -17.16 -0.86
N TYR A 144 -6.31 -15.99 -1.11
CA TYR A 144 -6.70 -15.04 -0.07
C TYR A 144 -7.75 -15.63 0.87
N GLU A 145 -8.76 -16.32 0.32
CA GLU A 145 -9.78 -17.02 1.12
C GLU A 145 -9.21 -18.23 1.86
N LEU A 146 -8.35 -19.03 1.23
CA LEU A 146 -7.66 -20.14 1.88
C LEU A 146 -6.91 -19.68 3.15
N VAL A 147 -6.16 -18.58 3.05
CA VAL A 147 -5.44 -18.01 4.19
C VAL A 147 -6.41 -17.57 5.29
N ASN A 148 -7.51 -16.89 4.95
CA ASN A 148 -8.49 -16.48 5.95
C ASN A 148 -9.22 -17.67 6.61
N ILE A 149 -9.46 -18.76 5.88
CA ILE A 149 -9.98 -20.02 6.44
C ILE A 149 -8.98 -20.60 7.44
N ILE A 150 -7.70 -20.73 7.08
CA ILE A 150 -6.68 -21.25 8.01
C ILE A 150 -6.60 -20.37 9.26
N ILE A 151 -6.65 -19.04 9.10
CA ILE A 151 -6.68 -18.09 10.22
C ILE A 151 -7.91 -18.34 11.11
N ALA A 152 -9.09 -18.60 10.55
CA ALA A 152 -10.30 -18.94 11.29
C ALA A 152 -10.18 -20.24 12.11
N LEU A 153 -9.28 -21.16 11.72
CA LEU A 153 -9.04 -22.42 12.45
C LEU A 153 -8.06 -22.28 13.60
N THR A 154 -7.20 -21.25 13.59
CA THR A 154 -6.22 -20.99 14.66
C THR A 154 -6.90 -20.69 15.99
N ASN A 155 -6.22 -20.96 17.11
CA ASN A 155 -6.73 -20.60 18.44
C ASN A 155 -6.94 -19.08 18.56
N THR A 156 -6.02 -18.30 17.99
CA THR A 156 -6.11 -16.84 17.93
C THR A 156 -7.35 -16.40 17.15
N GLY A 157 -7.63 -16.99 15.99
CA GLY A 157 -8.84 -16.72 15.20
C GLY A 157 -10.13 -17.06 15.93
N LYS A 158 -10.16 -18.23 16.57
CA LYS A 158 -11.32 -18.70 17.36
C LYS A 158 -11.58 -17.83 18.60
N SER A 159 -10.54 -17.39 19.31
CA SER A 159 -10.68 -16.69 20.60
C SER A 159 -10.73 -15.16 20.49
N LYS A 160 -9.96 -14.54 19.59
CA LYS A 160 -9.83 -13.07 19.54
C LYS A 160 -11.07 -12.41 18.94
N THR A 161 -11.70 -11.54 19.72
CA THR A 161 -12.87 -10.77 19.28
C THR A 161 -12.50 -9.83 18.13
N GLY A 162 -13.33 -9.80 17.09
CA GLY A 162 -13.17 -8.92 15.95
C GLY A 162 -12.08 -9.33 14.96
N LEU A 163 -11.30 -10.40 15.18
CA LEU A 163 -10.32 -10.86 14.18
C LEU A 163 -11.02 -11.53 12.99
N VAL A 164 -11.93 -12.45 13.31
CA VAL A 164 -12.71 -13.25 12.36
C VAL A 164 -14.19 -13.03 12.62
N VAL A 165 -14.99 -12.92 11.56
CA VAL A 165 -16.45 -12.86 11.65
C VAL A 165 -16.99 -14.27 11.90
N LYS A 166 -17.56 -14.47 13.10
CA LYS A 166 -17.99 -15.80 13.59
C LYS A 166 -19.49 -16.03 13.49
N ASN A 167 -20.28 -14.95 13.53
CA ASN A 167 -21.74 -15.04 13.60
C ASN A 167 -22.38 -15.12 12.20
N THR A 168 -21.93 -16.06 11.37
CA THR A 168 -22.44 -16.27 10.02
C THR A 168 -22.59 -17.76 9.69
N ALA A 169 -23.54 -18.09 8.82
CA ALA A 169 -23.68 -19.46 8.30
C ALA A 169 -22.41 -19.92 7.56
N TYR A 170 -21.69 -18.99 6.93
CA TYR A 170 -20.45 -19.30 6.23
C TYR A 170 -19.32 -19.72 7.19
N TYR A 171 -19.14 -19.02 8.32
CA TYR A 171 -18.18 -19.43 9.35
C TYR A 171 -18.49 -20.83 9.88
N GLN A 172 -19.77 -21.16 10.10
CA GLN A 172 -20.17 -22.51 10.49
C GLN A 172 -19.84 -23.55 9.41
N ALA A 173 -20.08 -23.24 8.14
CA ALA A 173 -19.71 -24.12 7.02
C ALA A 173 -18.20 -24.36 6.96
N VAL A 174 -17.40 -23.32 7.21
CA VAL A 174 -15.94 -23.41 7.32
C VAL A 174 -15.54 -24.34 8.47
N LEU A 175 -16.07 -24.15 9.68
CA LEU A 175 -15.73 -25.02 10.81
C LEU A 175 -16.16 -26.48 10.57
N ASN A 176 -17.35 -26.69 10.02
CA ASN A 176 -17.86 -28.03 9.71
C ASN A 176 -16.94 -28.78 8.73
N TRP A 177 -16.40 -28.06 7.73
CA TRP A 177 -15.53 -28.66 6.73
C TRP A 177 -14.09 -28.83 7.23
N PHE A 178 -13.53 -27.80 7.87
CA PHE A 178 -12.08 -27.70 8.08
C PHE A 178 -11.60 -28.00 9.51
N SER A 179 -12.48 -28.10 10.51
CA SER A 179 -12.07 -28.26 11.92
C SER A 179 -11.19 -29.49 12.19
N HIS A 180 -11.40 -30.59 11.47
CA HIS A 180 -10.59 -31.81 11.56
C HIS A 180 -9.11 -31.60 11.15
N TYR A 181 -8.80 -30.49 10.46
CA TYR A 181 -7.46 -30.14 9.98
C TYR A 181 -6.80 -29.06 10.85
N ASP A 182 -7.35 -28.73 12.02
CA ASP A 182 -6.80 -27.64 12.85
C ASP A 182 -5.42 -27.96 13.47
N GLN A 183 -5.00 -29.23 13.42
CA GLN A 183 -3.67 -29.68 13.86
C GLN A 183 -2.60 -29.63 12.76
N GLU A 184 -2.97 -29.29 11.52
CA GLU A 184 -2.05 -29.20 10.39
C GLU A 184 -0.93 -28.18 10.65
N PRO A 185 0.32 -28.43 10.17
CA PRO A 185 1.47 -27.57 10.45
C PRO A 185 1.24 -26.09 10.12
N VAL A 186 0.54 -25.79 9.02
CA VAL A 186 0.26 -24.40 8.62
C VAL A 186 -0.62 -23.67 9.64
N VAL A 187 -1.62 -24.35 10.23
CA VAL A 187 -2.53 -23.75 11.20
C VAL A 187 -1.75 -23.37 12.46
N LYS A 188 -0.90 -24.27 12.96
CA LYS A 188 -0.04 -24.02 14.13
C LYS A 188 0.97 -22.90 13.89
N LYS A 189 1.62 -22.89 12.72
CA LYS A 189 2.58 -21.85 12.33
C LYS A 189 1.90 -20.47 12.27
N LEU A 190 0.73 -20.38 11.63
CA LEU A 190 -0.01 -19.12 11.56
C LEU A 190 -0.53 -18.69 12.94
N ASP A 191 -1.00 -19.61 13.79
CA ASP A 191 -1.43 -19.29 15.16
C ASP A 191 -0.29 -18.68 15.99
N SER A 192 0.92 -19.25 15.88
CA SER A 192 2.11 -18.72 16.56
C SER A 192 2.47 -17.31 16.11
N ILE A 193 2.23 -16.97 14.84
CA ILE A 193 2.51 -15.64 14.30
C ILE A 193 1.44 -14.64 14.77
N LEU A 194 0.16 -15.03 14.67
CA LEU A 194 -0.98 -14.18 15.02
C LEU A 194 -1.03 -13.87 16.53
N SER A 195 -0.66 -14.84 17.37
CA SER A 195 -0.59 -14.64 18.83
C SER A 195 0.53 -13.67 19.24
N GLY A 196 1.62 -13.61 18.47
CA GLY A 196 2.74 -12.70 18.70
C GLY A 196 2.47 -11.24 18.30
N SER A 197 1.75 -11.00 17.20
CA SER A 197 1.44 -9.64 16.75
C SER A 197 0.21 -9.55 15.85
N TYR A 198 -0.67 -8.59 16.14
CA TYR A 198 -1.84 -8.31 15.31
C TYR A 198 -1.48 -7.79 13.90
N VAL A 199 -0.34 -7.11 13.77
CA VAL A 199 0.15 -6.58 12.48
C VAL A 199 0.47 -7.71 11.51
N GLU A 200 0.78 -8.90 12.00
CA GLU A 200 1.10 -10.04 11.14
C GLU A 200 -0.12 -10.57 10.39
N TYR A 201 -1.34 -10.44 10.95
CA TYR A 201 -2.55 -10.79 10.21
C TYR A 201 -2.65 -9.95 8.92
N PHE A 202 -2.49 -8.63 9.06
CA PHE A 202 -2.49 -7.70 7.92
C PHE A 202 -1.50 -8.17 6.85
N SER A 203 -0.27 -8.47 7.26
CA SER A 203 0.82 -8.83 6.34
C SER A 203 0.56 -10.13 5.59
N ILE A 204 0.15 -11.18 6.30
CA ILE A 204 -0.09 -12.52 5.74
C ILE A 204 -1.33 -12.52 4.83
N LYS A 205 -2.43 -11.89 5.28
CA LYS A 205 -3.67 -11.75 4.53
C LYS A 205 -3.44 -11.02 3.21
N MET A 206 -2.80 -9.85 3.25
CA MET A 206 -2.58 -9.06 2.04
C MET A 206 -1.62 -9.76 1.07
N ASN A 207 -0.52 -10.35 1.56
CA ASN A 207 0.42 -11.06 0.70
C ASN A 207 -0.17 -12.34 0.07
N ALA A 208 -1.28 -12.87 0.58
CA ALA A 208 -2.03 -13.93 -0.09
C ALA A 208 -2.51 -13.54 -1.50
N TYR A 209 -2.74 -12.24 -1.74
CA TYR A 209 -3.11 -11.73 -3.06
C TYR A 209 -1.94 -11.73 -4.08
N SER A 210 -0.71 -12.01 -3.63
CA SER A 210 0.45 -12.26 -4.51
C SER A 210 0.49 -13.68 -5.09
N PHE A 211 -0.53 -14.50 -4.84
CA PHE A 211 -0.58 -15.91 -5.27
C PHE A 211 -1.95 -16.27 -5.82
N ARG A 212 -1.97 -17.29 -6.68
CA ARG A 212 -3.19 -17.83 -7.29
C ARG A 212 -3.11 -19.34 -7.41
N PHE A 213 -4.25 -19.99 -7.51
CA PHE A 213 -4.30 -21.36 -8.01
C PHE A 213 -4.18 -21.35 -9.54
N ASN A 214 -3.36 -22.23 -10.10
CA ASN A 214 -3.36 -22.51 -11.53
C ASN A 214 -4.42 -23.58 -11.88
N ALA A 215 -4.59 -23.87 -13.17
CA ALA A 215 -5.58 -24.85 -13.64
C ALA A 215 -5.39 -26.28 -13.09
N LYS A 216 -4.18 -26.61 -12.61
CA LYS A 216 -3.86 -27.91 -11.98
C LYS A 216 -4.08 -27.91 -10.46
N GLY A 217 -4.67 -26.85 -9.91
CA GLY A 217 -4.88 -26.71 -8.46
C GLY A 217 -3.60 -26.44 -7.67
N LYS A 218 -2.52 -25.96 -8.31
CA LYS A 218 -1.29 -25.58 -7.62
C LYS A 218 -1.21 -24.08 -7.34
N ILE A 219 -0.80 -23.72 -6.13
CA ILE A 219 -0.52 -22.36 -5.70
C ILE A 219 0.76 -21.89 -6.41
N VAL A 220 0.63 -20.85 -7.20
CA VAL A 220 1.72 -20.24 -7.96
C VAL A 220 1.76 -18.73 -7.73
N PRO A 221 2.93 -18.07 -7.90
CA PRO A 221 3.01 -16.61 -7.85
C PRO A 221 2.06 -15.94 -8.86
N SER A 222 1.54 -14.77 -8.47
CA SER A 222 0.84 -13.88 -9.38
C SER A 222 1.82 -13.28 -10.40
N GLU A 223 1.36 -13.10 -11.63
CA GLU A 223 2.10 -12.39 -12.68
C GLU A 223 2.10 -10.88 -12.47
N VAL A 224 1.18 -10.39 -11.63
CA VAL A 224 0.90 -8.97 -11.39
C VAL A 224 1.48 -8.52 -10.06
N TYR A 225 1.29 -9.30 -8.99
CA TYR A 225 1.63 -8.90 -7.62
C TYR A 225 2.77 -9.76 -7.06
N ASN A 226 3.91 -9.13 -6.79
CA ASN A 226 5.04 -9.78 -6.12
C ASN A 226 4.86 -9.80 -4.59
N ARG A 227 4.39 -8.68 -4.05
CA ARG A 227 4.12 -8.46 -2.62
C ARG A 227 3.08 -7.36 -2.46
N LEU A 228 2.31 -7.42 -1.38
CA LEU A 228 1.35 -6.37 -1.02
C LEU A 228 1.80 -5.55 0.20
N THR A 229 2.85 -5.99 0.89
CA THR A 229 3.52 -5.21 1.95
C THR A 229 5.00 -5.03 1.62
N SER A 230 5.80 -4.49 2.55
CA SER A 230 7.23 -4.27 2.34
C SER A 230 7.98 -5.56 1.98
N VAL A 231 7.58 -6.69 2.55
CA VAL A 231 8.13 -8.03 2.30
C VAL A 231 6.99 -9.03 2.17
N ASN A 232 7.11 -10.00 1.25
CA ASN A 232 6.14 -11.08 1.14
C ASN A 232 6.32 -12.11 2.27
N THR A 233 5.59 -11.93 3.37
CA THR A 233 5.64 -12.78 4.57
C THR A 233 4.96 -14.14 4.39
N LEU A 234 4.16 -14.32 3.33
CA LEU A 234 3.46 -15.58 3.08
C LEU A 234 4.32 -16.59 2.29
N LYS A 235 5.30 -16.11 1.54
CA LYS A 235 6.16 -16.94 0.66
C LYS A 235 6.78 -18.17 1.36
N PRO A 236 7.24 -18.11 2.63
CA PRO A 236 7.77 -19.29 3.33
C PRO A 236 6.73 -20.40 3.57
N PHE A 237 5.43 -20.10 3.51
CA PHE A 237 4.35 -21.03 3.84
C PHE A 237 3.71 -21.69 2.62
N LEU A 238 4.17 -21.42 1.39
CA LEU A 238 3.49 -21.89 0.16
C LEU A 238 3.35 -23.41 0.07
N ALA A 239 4.38 -24.15 0.50
CA ALA A 239 4.33 -25.61 0.54
C ALA A 239 3.30 -26.12 1.56
N ASP A 240 3.26 -25.53 2.75
CA ASP A 240 2.30 -25.90 3.79
C ASP A 240 0.86 -25.51 3.38
N LEU A 241 0.68 -24.36 2.73
CA LEU A 241 -0.61 -23.91 2.19
C LEU A 241 -1.11 -24.87 1.11
N GLN A 242 -0.24 -25.29 0.19
CA GLN A 242 -0.59 -26.27 -0.83
C GLN A 242 -0.99 -27.60 -0.19
N HIS A 243 -0.20 -28.07 0.78
CA HIS A 243 -0.47 -29.31 1.50
C HIS A 243 -1.84 -29.26 2.18
N PHE A 244 -2.11 -28.21 2.95
CA PHE A 244 -3.40 -28.00 3.59
C PHE A 244 -4.54 -27.96 2.57
N ALA A 245 -4.38 -27.22 1.47
CA ALA A 245 -5.42 -27.12 0.43
C ALA A 245 -5.74 -28.48 -0.21
N ASP A 246 -4.72 -29.31 -0.44
CA ASP A 246 -4.86 -30.65 -1.01
C ASP A 246 -5.53 -31.60 0.01
N GLN A 247 -5.06 -31.65 1.26
CA GLN A 247 -5.60 -32.52 2.32
C GLN A 247 -7.04 -32.18 2.70
N SER A 248 -7.34 -30.89 2.83
CA SER A 248 -8.66 -30.38 3.20
C SER A 248 -9.64 -30.30 2.03
N LYS A 249 -9.21 -30.66 0.82
CA LYS A 249 -10.01 -30.53 -0.41
C LYS A 249 -10.57 -29.11 -0.58
N PHE A 250 -9.76 -28.09 -0.25
CA PHE A 250 -10.15 -26.68 -0.31
C PHE A 250 -10.77 -26.30 -1.67
N GLY A 251 -10.21 -26.79 -2.78
CA GLY A 251 -10.74 -26.50 -4.12
C GLY A 251 -12.20 -26.93 -4.31
N LEU A 252 -12.62 -28.04 -3.69
CA LEU A 252 -14.02 -28.48 -3.72
C LEU A 252 -14.90 -27.57 -2.87
N PHE A 253 -14.47 -27.24 -1.65
CA PHE A 253 -15.17 -26.33 -0.78
C PHE A 253 -15.38 -24.95 -1.44
N PHE A 254 -14.30 -24.38 -1.99
CA PHE A 254 -14.32 -23.08 -2.66
C PHE A 254 -15.24 -23.09 -3.89
N LYS A 255 -15.28 -24.20 -4.64
CA LYS A 255 -16.21 -24.39 -5.76
C LYS A 255 -17.66 -24.46 -5.30
N GLN A 256 -17.95 -25.19 -4.22
CA GLN A 256 -19.31 -25.31 -3.66
C GLN A 256 -19.88 -23.97 -3.16
N HIS A 257 -19.01 -23.05 -2.71
CA HIS A 257 -19.41 -21.74 -2.19
C HIS A 257 -19.39 -20.62 -3.23
N GLN A 258 -19.14 -20.91 -4.52
CA GLN A 258 -19.13 -19.89 -5.57
C GLN A 258 -20.43 -19.08 -5.66
N SER A 259 -21.59 -19.71 -5.43
CA SER A 259 -22.87 -18.99 -5.44
C SER A 259 -22.92 -17.89 -4.37
N LEU A 260 -22.50 -18.23 -3.13
CA LEU A 260 -22.39 -17.27 -2.04
C LEU A 260 -21.38 -16.18 -2.36
N TYR A 261 -20.17 -16.54 -2.79
CA TYR A 261 -19.13 -15.55 -3.14
C TYR A 261 -19.61 -14.58 -4.22
N ASN A 262 -20.25 -15.09 -5.27
CA ASN A 262 -20.81 -14.27 -6.34
C ASN A 262 -21.93 -13.35 -5.83
N GLN A 263 -22.74 -13.79 -4.86
CA GLN A 263 -23.73 -12.93 -4.21
C GLN A 263 -23.07 -11.78 -3.44
N LEU A 264 -22.04 -12.07 -2.64
CA LEU A 264 -21.33 -11.04 -1.86
C LEU A 264 -20.56 -10.06 -2.77
N ILE A 265 -19.96 -10.56 -3.85
CA ILE A 265 -19.30 -9.75 -4.87
C ILE A 265 -20.31 -8.80 -5.54
N ARG A 266 -21.50 -9.31 -5.92
CA ARG A 266 -22.57 -8.46 -6.46
C ARG A 266 -23.05 -7.41 -5.47
N ALA A 267 -23.16 -7.74 -4.18
CA ALA A 267 -23.54 -6.75 -3.18
C ALA A 267 -22.56 -5.57 -3.14
N TYR A 268 -21.25 -5.82 -3.20
CA TYR A 268 -20.26 -4.74 -3.32
C TYR A 268 -20.38 -3.95 -4.63
N ARG A 269 -20.46 -4.67 -5.75
CA ARG A 269 -20.47 -4.06 -7.09
C ARG A 269 -21.71 -3.21 -7.33
N ASP A 270 -22.88 -3.73 -6.94
CA ASP A 270 -24.19 -3.22 -7.35
C ASP A 270 -24.93 -2.52 -6.21
N SER A 271 -24.55 -2.74 -4.95
CA SER A 271 -25.40 -2.39 -3.80
C SER A 271 -24.69 -1.75 -2.60
N ILE A 272 -23.37 -1.57 -2.59
CA ILE A 272 -22.68 -0.87 -1.49
C ILE A 272 -22.28 0.56 -1.90
N GLY A 273 -22.53 0.94 -3.16
CA GLY A 273 -22.29 2.30 -3.64
C GLY A 273 -20.83 2.60 -3.99
N VAL A 274 -20.05 1.61 -4.43
CA VAL A 274 -18.61 1.80 -4.72
C VAL A 274 -18.38 2.84 -5.83
N LEU A 275 -19.19 2.83 -6.88
CA LEU A 275 -19.10 3.83 -7.95
C LEU A 275 -19.45 5.25 -7.45
N GLU A 276 -20.44 5.36 -6.56
CA GLU A 276 -20.81 6.61 -5.91
C GLU A 276 -19.63 7.15 -5.09
N MET A 277 -18.97 6.30 -4.31
CA MET A 277 -17.77 6.67 -3.53
C MET A 277 -16.64 7.18 -4.42
N GLN A 278 -16.36 6.49 -5.54
CA GLN A 278 -15.32 6.90 -6.48
C GLN A 278 -15.64 8.24 -7.12
N THR A 279 -16.91 8.44 -7.51
CA THR A 279 -17.39 9.70 -8.08
C THR A 279 -17.27 10.84 -7.07
N TRP A 280 -17.65 10.58 -5.81
CA TRP A 280 -17.55 11.54 -4.73
C TRP A 280 -16.11 11.93 -4.43
N LEU A 281 -15.19 10.96 -4.37
CA LEU A 281 -13.76 11.21 -4.16
C LEU A 281 -13.16 11.99 -5.33
N GLY A 282 -13.45 11.61 -6.58
CA GLY A 282 -12.96 12.33 -7.76
C GLY A 282 -13.46 13.77 -7.84
N LYS A 283 -14.71 14.01 -7.44
CA LYS A 283 -15.28 15.38 -7.35
C LYS A 283 -14.58 16.23 -6.30
N ASN A 284 -14.35 15.68 -5.11
CA ASN A 284 -13.81 16.42 -3.97
C ASN A 284 -12.27 16.49 -3.96
N PHE A 285 -11.58 15.63 -4.72
CA PHE A 285 -10.12 15.57 -4.85
C PHE A 285 -9.71 15.51 -6.33
N PRO A 286 -10.01 16.54 -7.15
CA PRO A 286 -9.88 16.47 -8.62
C PRO A 286 -8.44 16.33 -9.12
N GLN A 287 -7.44 16.59 -8.27
CA GLN A 287 -6.02 16.45 -8.61
C GLN A 287 -5.47 15.03 -8.37
N THR A 288 -6.27 14.16 -7.74
CA THR A 288 -5.87 12.78 -7.44
C THR A 288 -6.71 11.82 -8.29
N THR A 289 -6.05 11.12 -9.20
CA THR A 289 -6.71 10.23 -10.16
C THR A 289 -6.09 8.84 -10.16
N TYR A 290 -6.94 7.83 -10.36
CA TYR A 290 -6.57 6.43 -10.47
C TYR A 290 -7.16 5.81 -11.73
N ASN A 291 -6.47 4.83 -12.29
CA ASN A 291 -6.89 4.14 -13.51
C ASN A 291 -7.78 2.94 -13.23
N SER A 292 -7.59 2.27 -12.09
CA SER A 292 -8.42 1.15 -11.67
C SER A 292 -8.58 1.08 -10.16
N TYR A 293 -9.64 0.39 -9.74
CA TYR A 293 -9.94 0.12 -8.33
C TYR A 293 -10.18 -1.36 -8.12
N LYS A 294 -9.75 -1.87 -6.96
CA LYS A 294 -10.04 -3.22 -6.52
C LYS A 294 -10.58 -3.23 -5.10
N ILE A 295 -11.61 -4.03 -4.89
CA ILE A 295 -12.11 -4.40 -3.57
C ILE A 295 -11.84 -5.89 -3.40
N VAL A 296 -10.90 -6.20 -2.52
CA VAL A 296 -10.50 -7.56 -2.19
C VAL A 296 -11.03 -7.86 -0.81
N PHE A 297 -11.80 -8.93 -0.66
CA PHE A 297 -12.36 -9.27 0.64
C PHE A 297 -12.46 -10.77 0.85
N SER A 298 -12.64 -11.15 2.11
CA SER A 298 -13.07 -12.48 2.51
C SER A 298 -14.30 -12.33 3.40
N PRO A 299 -15.29 -13.24 3.33
CA PRO A 299 -16.45 -13.20 4.20
C PRO A 299 -16.10 -13.42 5.68
N LEU A 300 -14.85 -13.81 5.98
CA LEU A 300 -14.33 -14.10 7.32
C LEU A 300 -13.56 -12.94 7.95
N VAL A 301 -13.08 -11.97 7.16
CA VAL A 301 -12.28 -10.85 7.69
C VAL A 301 -13.14 -10.03 8.65
N GLY A 302 -12.63 -9.78 9.86
CA GLY A 302 -13.24 -8.86 10.83
C GLY A 302 -12.66 -7.44 10.73
N ASN A 303 -12.06 -6.95 11.81
CA ASN A 303 -11.56 -5.59 11.98
C ASN A 303 -10.12 -5.41 11.44
N ASN A 304 -9.77 -6.10 10.35
CA ASN A 304 -8.45 -6.02 9.73
C ASN A 304 -8.58 -5.52 8.29
N GLN A 305 -8.86 -4.23 8.14
CA GLN A 305 -8.98 -3.58 6.84
C GLN A 305 -7.67 -2.92 6.44
N SER A 306 -7.47 -2.70 5.14
CA SER A 306 -6.20 -2.22 4.62
C SER A 306 -6.35 -1.53 3.28
N ALA A 307 -5.78 -0.34 3.16
CA ALA A 307 -5.63 0.39 1.92
C ALA A 307 -4.28 0.10 1.30
N ASN A 308 -4.23 0.03 -0.02
CA ASN A 308 -2.99 0.05 -0.78
C ASN A 308 -3.20 0.71 -2.12
N TRP A 309 -2.13 1.21 -2.73
CA TRP A 309 -2.15 1.61 -4.12
C TRP A 309 -0.79 1.35 -4.75
N PHE A 310 -0.80 1.19 -6.06
CA PHE A 310 0.39 0.91 -6.84
C PHE A 310 0.43 1.79 -8.07
N GLU A 311 1.64 2.16 -8.48
CA GLU A 311 1.91 2.78 -9.76
C GLU A 311 3.03 2.02 -10.47
N TYR A 312 2.77 1.63 -11.71
CA TYR A 312 3.76 1.02 -12.57
C TYR A 312 3.40 1.26 -14.02
N ASN A 313 4.39 1.62 -14.85
CA ASN A 313 4.19 1.97 -16.27
C ASN A 313 3.08 3.01 -16.49
N GLY A 314 3.05 4.09 -15.69
CA GLY A 314 2.04 5.14 -15.77
C GLY A 314 0.62 4.74 -15.35
N PHE A 315 0.40 3.48 -14.93
CA PHE A 315 -0.89 2.97 -14.49
C PHE A 315 -1.00 2.94 -12.97
N LYS A 316 -2.05 3.57 -12.43
CA LYS A 316 -2.32 3.68 -11.00
C LYS A 316 -3.53 2.83 -10.59
N GLU A 317 -3.33 1.90 -9.68
CA GLU A 317 -4.37 1.03 -9.14
C GLU A 317 -4.55 1.25 -7.64
N VAL A 318 -5.78 1.44 -7.18
CA VAL A 318 -6.14 1.45 -5.75
C VAL A 318 -6.72 0.11 -5.34
N GLN A 319 -6.38 -0.34 -4.14
CA GLN A 319 -6.91 -1.55 -3.54
C GLN A 319 -7.45 -1.29 -2.13
N ALA A 320 -8.70 -1.68 -1.89
CA ALA A 320 -9.30 -1.79 -0.57
C ALA A 320 -9.39 -3.27 -0.19
N HIS A 321 -8.67 -3.68 0.86
CA HIS A 321 -8.72 -5.02 1.43
C HIS A 321 -9.61 -5.00 2.68
N VAL A 322 -10.85 -5.45 2.57
CA VAL A 322 -11.91 -5.14 3.56
C VAL A 322 -12.65 -6.38 4.06
N ASN A 323 -13.49 -6.20 5.09
CA ASN A 323 -14.49 -7.17 5.52
C ASN A 323 -15.82 -6.95 4.79
N PHE A 324 -16.65 -7.99 4.70
CA PHE A 324 -18.04 -7.82 4.25
C PHE A 324 -18.90 -7.12 5.34
N PRO A 325 -19.72 -6.10 4.99
CA PRO A 325 -20.53 -5.35 5.96
C PRO A 325 -21.80 -6.12 6.34
N TYR A 326 -21.66 -7.15 7.17
CA TYR A 326 -22.83 -7.86 7.70
C TYR A 326 -23.66 -6.93 8.60
N ARG A 327 -24.92 -6.71 8.21
CA ARG A 327 -25.88 -5.94 9.01
C ARG A 327 -26.23 -6.69 10.29
N ASN A 328 -26.10 -6.02 11.43
CA ASN A 328 -26.56 -6.57 12.71
C ASN A 328 -28.05 -6.21 12.96
N GLU A 329 -28.74 -7.04 13.75
CA GLU A 329 -30.19 -6.89 14.01
C GLU A 329 -30.55 -5.62 14.78
N VAL A 330 -29.60 -5.06 15.54
CA VAL A 330 -29.83 -3.80 16.27
C VAL A 330 -29.89 -2.64 15.28
N GLU A 331 -28.92 -2.57 14.36
CA GLU A 331 -28.86 -1.53 13.33
C GLU A 331 -30.05 -1.60 12.37
N LYS A 332 -30.54 -2.80 12.04
CA LYS A 332 -31.75 -3.00 11.22
C LYS A 332 -33.01 -2.40 11.84
N LYS A 333 -33.07 -2.29 13.16
CA LYS A 333 -34.19 -1.64 13.89
C LYS A 333 -33.96 -0.14 14.06
N GLU A 334 -32.72 0.30 13.99
CA GLU A 334 -32.32 1.67 14.31
C GLU A 334 -32.34 2.60 13.09
N PHE A 335 -32.10 2.06 11.90
CA PHE A 335 -31.94 2.80 10.65
C PHE A 335 -32.77 2.21 9.51
N SER A 336 -33.18 3.06 8.57
CA SER A 336 -33.83 2.64 7.32
C SER A 336 -32.92 1.78 6.45
N PRO A 337 -33.48 0.94 5.55
CA PRO A 337 -32.69 0.21 4.55
C PRO A 337 -31.78 1.12 3.71
N GLU A 338 -32.21 2.35 3.41
CA GLU A 338 -31.49 3.37 2.64
C GLU A 338 -30.31 3.94 3.45
N ALA A 339 -30.52 4.27 4.72
CA ALA A 339 -29.44 4.69 5.61
C ALA A 339 -28.40 3.58 5.82
N LEU A 340 -28.86 2.33 5.97
CA LEU A 340 -27.99 1.17 6.07
C LEU A 340 -27.22 0.91 4.78
N HIS A 341 -27.83 1.13 3.61
CA HIS A 341 -27.15 1.02 2.32
C HIS A 341 -25.94 1.96 2.26
N VAL A 342 -26.11 3.22 2.63
CA VAL A 342 -25.00 4.17 2.69
C VAL A 342 -23.98 3.71 3.73
N LYS A 343 -24.42 3.35 4.94
CA LYS A 343 -23.54 2.92 6.05
C LYS A 343 -22.71 1.66 5.73
N ASP A 344 -23.26 0.69 5.00
CA ASP A 344 -22.57 -0.54 4.61
C ASP A 344 -21.27 -0.24 3.82
N GLY A 345 -21.24 0.93 3.17
CA GLY A 345 -20.10 1.45 2.44
C GLY A 345 -18.97 2.07 3.27
N ASN A 346 -19.13 2.27 4.57
CA ASN A 346 -18.19 3.05 5.37
C ASN A 346 -16.76 2.54 5.31
N ILE A 347 -16.59 1.25 5.57
CA ILE A 347 -15.25 0.65 5.66
C ILE A 347 -14.55 0.65 4.29
N VAL A 348 -15.26 0.28 3.22
CA VAL A 348 -14.66 0.33 1.90
C VAL A 348 -14.34 1.78 1.51
N PHE A 349 -15.18 2.74 1.88
CA PHE A 349 -14.90 4.15 1.65
C PHE A 349 -13.67 4.64 2.40
N THR A 350 -13.47 4.24 3.67
CA THR A 350 -12.28 4.63 4.43
C THR A 350 -11.00 4.08 3.78
N GLU A 351 -11.01 2.82 3.33
CA GLU A 351 -9.84 2.27 2.64
C GLU A 351 -9.60 2.91 1.27
N LEU A 352 -10.65 3.30 0.55
CA LEU A 352 -10.51 4.02 -0.71
C LEU A 352 -9.99 5.45 -0.49
N ASN A 353 -10.54 6.18 0.49
CA ASN A 353 -10.27 7.60 0.69
C ASN A 353 -8.86 7.88 1.24
N HIS A 354 -8.21 6.90 1.89
CA HIS A 354 -6.80 7.02 2.31
C HIS A 354 -5.90 7.39 1.13
N ASN A 355 -6.20 6.85 -0.05
CA ASN A 355 -5.45 7.11 -1.28
C ASN A 355 -5.68 8.54 -1.82
N PHE A 356 -6.68 9.27 -1.34
CA PHE A 356 -6.93 10.66 -1.72
C PHE A 356 -6.40 11.64 -0.66
N ILE A 357 -6.63 11.35 0.61
CA ILE A 357 -6.17 12.16 1.74
C ILE A 357 -4.63 12.22 1.78
N GLY A 358 -3.98 11.07 1.56
CA GLY A 358 -2.52 10.96 1.59
C GLY A 358 -1.83 11.93 0.63
N PRO A 359 -2.04 11.81 -0.70
CA PRO A 359 -1.46 12.70 -1.69
C PRO A 359 -1.81 14.18 -1.48
N GLU A 360 -3.06 14.48 -1.14
CA GLU A 360 -3.51 15.85 -0.93
C GLU A 360 -2.80 16.50 0.27
N GLY A 361 -2.79 15.82 1.43
CA GLY A 361 -2.13 16.33 2.62
C GLY A 361 -0.59 16.36 2.51
N GLN A 362 0.01 15.66 1.55
CA GLN A 362 1.46 15.69 1.29
C GLN A 362 1.91 16.95 0.54
N LYS A 363 0.99 17.80 0.05
CA LYS A 363 1.35 19.09 -0.53
C LYS A 363 2.09 19.94 0.50
N LEU A 364 3.23 20.51 0.10
CA LEU A 364 4.15 21.25 0.99
C LEU A 364 3.45 22.39 1.73
N GLU A 365 2.50 23.06 1.08
CA GLU A 365 1.69 24.14 1.65
C GLU A 365 0.87 23.73 2.89
N TYR A 366 0.50 22.45 3.01
CA TYR A 366 -0.29 21.93 4.13
C TYR A 366 0.59 21.34 5.22
N GLN A 367 1.72 20.70 4.86
CA GLN A 367 2.55 19.97 5.81
C GLN A 367 2.97 20.82 7.02
N ASN A 368 3.45 22.05 6.79
CA ASN A 368 3.91 22.93 7.87
C ASN A 368 2.76 23.31 8.82
N LYS A 369 1.58 23.61 8.27
CA LYS A 369 0.38 23.96 9.07
C LYS A 369 -0.13 22.77 9.87
N LEU A 370 -0.17 21.58 9.25
CA LEU A 370 -0.62 20.35 9.91
C LEU A 370 0.31 19.93 11.05
N ASN A 371 1.62 19.97 10.82
CA ASN A 371 2.60 19.65 11.86
C ASN A 371 2.50 20.62 13.04
N ALA A 372 2.26 21.91 12.79
CA ALA A 372 2.05 22.89 13.85
C ALA A 372 0.74 22.64 14.63
N ALA A 373 -0.38 22.37 13.94
CA ALA A 373 -1.68 22.14 14.56
C ALA A 373 -1.75 20.87 15.42
N PHE A 374 -0.99 19.83 15.05
CA PHE A 374 -0.96 18.53 15.73
C PHE A 374 0.33 18.30 16.55
N VAL A 375 1.11 19.34 16.82
CA VAL A 375 2.38 19.24 17.57
C VAL A 375 2.17 18.63 18.96
N ASN A 376 1.07 18.98 19.64
CA ASN A 376 0.68 18.39 20.91
C ASN A 376 -0.39 17.31 20.70
N LEU A 377 0.04 16.10 20.34
CA LEU A 377 -0.86 14.96 20.13
C LEU A 377 -1.71 14.61 21.35
N THR A 378 -1.25 14.95 22.56
CA THR A 378 -2.06 14.71 23.77
C THR A 378 -3.32 15.57 23.79
N THR A 379 -3.44 16.63 22.99
CA THR A 379 -4.71 17.36 22.80
C THR A 379 -5.71 16.56 21.97
N TRP A 380 -5.23 15.78 21.02
CA TRP A 380 -6.03 15.11 19.98
C TRP A 380 -6.33 13.64 20.30
N ILE A 381 -5.46 12.99 21.06
CA ILE A 381 -5.51 11.55 21.33
C ILE A 381 -5.51 11.29 22.84
N ARG A 382 -6.34 10.33 23.28
CA ARG A 382 -6.36 9.83 24.66
C ARG A 382 -5.23 8.82 24.87
N GLN A 383 -4.49 8.96 25.96
CA GLN A 383 -3.45 8.01 26.37
C GLN A 383 -4.03 6.59 26.55
N GLY A 384 -3.29 5.57 26.12
CA GLY A 384 -3.65 4.15 26.18
C GLY A 384 -4.69 3.70 25.14
N SER A 385 -5.22 4.62 24.34
CA SER A 385 -6.29 4.34 23.38
C SER A 385 -5.80 3.62 22.11
N PRO A 386 -6.70 3.00 21.34
CA PRO A 386 -6.38 2.50 20.00
C PRO A 386 -5.75 3.57 19.10
N ALA A 387 -6.22 4.83 19.19
CA ALA A 387 -5.68 5.94 18.43
C ALA A 387 -4.21 6.21 18.75
N GLU A 388 -3.80 6.17 20.03
CA GLU A 388 -2.39 6.37 20.41
C GLU A 388 -1.48 5.28 19.85
N LYS A 389 -1.94 4.02 19.85
CA LYS A 389 -1.13 2.89 19.39
C LYS A 389 -0.86 2.94 17.89
N ALA A 390 -1.81 3.46 17.10
CA ALA A 390 -1.76 3.41 15.63
C ALA A 390 -1.43 4.77 14.97
N TYR A 391 -1.70 5.90 15.62
CA TYR A 391 -1.65 7.24 15.02
C TYR A 391 -0.88 8.26 15.87
N ASN A 392 0.22 7.84 16.49
CA ASN A 392 1.10 8.67 17.35
C ASN A 392 2.00 9.68 16.62
N LYS A 393 1.65 10.07 15.40
CA LYS A 393 2.35 11.10 14.63
C LYS A 393 1.33 12.13 14.16
N ALA A 394 1.72 13.41 14.15
CA ALA A 394 0.88 14.54 13.76
C ALA A 394 0.10 14.26 12.46
N ARG A 395 0.82 13.84 11.42
CA ARG A 395 0.24 13.53 10.12
C ARG A 395 -0.72 12.34 10.15
N ALA A 396 -0.32 11.23 10.78
CA ALA A 396 -1.15 10.03 10.86
C ALA A 396 -2.44 10.30 11.65
N CYS A 397 -2.37 11.13 12.70
CA CYS A 397 -3.54 11.54 13.46
C CYS A 397 -4.50 12.36 12.58
N PHE A 398 -4.00 13.39 11.89
CA PHE A 398 -4.82 14.20 11.00
C PHE A 398 -5.46 13.39 9.88
N ASP A 399 -4.69 12.52 9.21
CA ASP A 399 -5.20 11.71 8.11
C ASP A 399 -6.33 10.79 8.58
N GLU A 400 -6.24 10.25 9.80
CA GLU A 400 -7.30 9.41 10.37
C GLU A 400 -8.53 10.20 10.83
N TYR A 401 -8.35 11.43 11.32
CA TYR A 401 -9.48 12.36 11.54
C TYR A 401 -10.21 12.63 10.22
N MET A 402 -9.48 12.98 9.16
CA MET A 402 -10.06 13.20 7.83
C MET A 402 -10.74 11.94 7.30
N ASN A 403 -10.10 10.77 7.41
CA ASN A 403 -10.62 9.49 6.92
C ASN A 403 -12.07 9.25 7.35
N TRP A 404 -12.36 9.45 8.64
CA TRP A 404 -13.70 9.26 9.17
C TRP A 404 -14.61 10.48 9.05
N ALA A 405 -14.07 11.70 9.04
CA ALA A 405 -14.89 12.89 8.78
C ALA A 405 -15.44 12.89 7.34
N LEU A 406 -14.68 12.38 6.35
CA LEU A 406 -15.20 12.21 4.99
C LEU A 406 -16.38 11.21 4.95
N VAL A 407 -16.47 10.25 5.88
CA VAL A 407 -17.65 9.37 6.00
C VAL A 407 -18.88 10.19 6.41
N SER A 408 -18.73 11.09 7.39
CA SER A 408 -19.78 12.01 7.80
C SER A 408 -20.22 12.94 6.66
N LEU A 409 -19.27 13.46 5.87
CA LEU A 409 -19.59 14.25 4.67
C LEU A 409 -20.34 13.41 3.62
N ARG A 410 -19.99 12.12 3.46
CA ARG A 410 -20.73 11.21 2.58
C ARG A 410 -22.18 11.01 3.06
N TYR A 411 -22.41 10.94 4.37
CA TYR A 411 -23.78 10.88 4.90
C TYR A 411 -24.58 12.13 4.56
N VAL A 412 -23.97 13.31 4.66
CA VAL A 412 -24.64 14.58 4.29
C VAL A 412 -25.10 14.57 2.83
N ASP A 413 -24.37 13.91 1.93
CA ASP A 413 -24.69 13.83 0.52
C ASP A 413 -25.68 12.71 0.17
N TYR A 414 -25.59 11.53 0.79
CA TYR A 414 -26.28 10.33 0.30
C TYR A 414 -27.19 9.64 1.32
N ALA A 415 -27.04 9.88 2.62
CA ALA A 415 -27.94 9.29 3.60
C ALA A 415 -29.29 10.06 3.65
N PRO A 416 -30.40 9.38 4.00
CA PRO A 416 -31.70 10.03 4.15
C PRO A 416 -31.61 11.24 5.12
N PRO A 417 -32.12 12.43 4.76
CA PRO A 417 -31.94 13.66 5.55
C PRO A 417 -32.30 13.55 7.03
N LEU A 418 -33.37 12.80 7.35
CA LEU A 418 -33.84 12.60 8.72
C LEU A 418 -32.91 11.72 9.58
N GLU A 419 -31.99 10.98 8.96
CA GLU A 419 -31.09 10.04 9.63
C GLU A 419 -29.63 10.50 9.62
N GLN A 420 -29.28 11.54 8.84
CA GLN A 420 -27.91 12.06 8.72
C GLN A 420 -27.30 12.42 10.07
N ALA A 421 -28.00 13.25 10.87
CA ALA A 421 -27.50 13.70 12.17
C ALA A 421 -27.24 12.52 13.13
N LYS A 422 -28.11 11.51 13.11
CA LYS A 422 -27.97 10.30 13.95
C LYS A 422 -26.80 9.43 13.51
N LEU A 423 -26.60 9.26 12.21
CA LEU A 423 -25.45 8.53 11.65
C LEU A 423 -24.12 9.20 11.99
N ILE A 424 -24.04 10.53 11.85
CA ILE A 424 -22.88 11.34 12.19
C ILE A 424 -22.59 11.24 13.70
N ALA A 425 -23.57 11.50 14.55
CA ALA A 425 -23.40 11.45 16.01
C ALA A 425 -22.91 10.06 16.48
N LYS A 426 -23.38 8.98 15.85
CA LYS A 426 -22.92 7.62 16.17
C LYS A 426 -21.46 7.39 15.75
N MET A 427 -21.05 7.94 14.61
CA MET A 427 -19.64 7.91 14.16
C MET A 427 -18.74 8.66 15.13
N GLU A 428 -19.12 9.90 15.48
CA GLU A 428 -18.35 10.75 16.39
C GLU A 428 -18.18 10.09 17.75
N LYS A 429 -19.28 9.55 18.31
CA LYS A 429 -19.25 8.82 19.57
C LYS A 429 -18.27 7.65 19.51
N PHE A 430 -18.25 6.89 18.42
CA PHE A 430 -17.32 5.78 18.25
C PHE A 430 -15.86 6.26 18.20
N GLN A 431 -15.57 7.33 17.45
CA GLN A 431 -14.21 7.87 17.36
C GLN A 431 -13.71 8.44 18.69
N VAL A 432 -14.56 9.14 19.43
CA VAL A 432 -14.22 9.76 20.72
C VAL A 432 -14.12 8.70 21.82
N GLU A 433 -15.18 7.92 22.04
CA GLU A 433 -15.29 7.05 23.22
C GLU A 433 -14.52 5.75 23.06
N VAL A 434 -14.57 5.14 21.86
CA VAL A 434 -13.96 3.83 21.60
C VAL A 434 -12.54 3.99 21.07
N ARG A 435 -12.34 4.78 20.00
CA ARG A 435 -11.01 4.91 19.38
C ARG A 435 -10.08 5.87 20.10
N GLY A 436 -10.62 6.87 20.80
CA GLY A 436 -9.85 7.79 21.65
C GLY A 436 -9.42 9.10 20.97
N PHE A 437 -10.06 9.49 19.87
CA PHE A 437 -9.84 10.77 19.20
C PHE A 437 -10.64 11.87 19.87
N LYS A 438 -10.03 12.55 20.84
CA LYS A 438 -10.73 13.40 21.81
C LYS A 438 -11.54 14.54 21.22
N LYS A 439 -11.06 15.12 20.12
CA LYS A 439 -11.68 16.28 19.45
C LYS A 439 -12.39 15.90 18.15
N PHE A 440 -12.62 14.62 17.90
CA PHE A 440 -13.21 14.19 16.63
C PHE A 440 -14.56 14.83 16.37
N GLY A 441 -15.47 14.88 17.36
CA GLY A 441 -16.77 15.52 17.18
C GLY A 441 -16.67 17.01 16.82
N GLU A 442 -15.84 17.77 17.54
CA GLU A 442 -15.62 19.20 17.22
C GLU A 442 -15.06 19.41 15.80
N PHE A 443 -14.12 18.55 15.40
CA PHE A 443 -13.52 18.57 14.08
C PHE A 443 -14.51 18.20 12.97
N ASP A 444 -15.30 17.14 13.19
CA ASP A 444 -16.26 16.61 12.22
C ASP A 444 -17.40 17.62 12.00
N GLN A 445 -17.97 18.17 13.07
CA GLN A 445 -19.02 19.20 12.97
C GLN A 445 -18.53 20.45 12.23
N PHE A 446 -17.30 20.89 12.47
CA PHE A 446 -16.71 22.01 11.72
C PHE A 446 -16.71 21.74 10.21
N LEU A 447 -16.31 20.55 9.78
CA LEU A 447 -16.29 20.18 8.36
C LEU A 447 -17.69 20.04 7.76
N VAL A 448 -18.61 19.41 8.50
CA VAL A 448 -20.02 19.28 8.12
C VAL A 448 -20.65 20.66 7.90
N GLU A 449 -20.41 21.62 8.81
CA GLU A 449 -20.87 23.00 8.66
C GLU A 449 -20.28 23.69 7.42
N CYS A 450 -18.98 23.51 7.14
CA CYS A 450 -18.35 24.07 5.94
C CYS A 450 -19.03 23.60 4.65
N VAL A 451 -19.41 22.32 4.58
CA VAL A 451 -20.12 21.75 3.43
C VAL A 451 -21.55 22.29 3.32
N PHE A 452 -22.28 22.44 4.43
CA PHE A 452 -23.61 23.04 4.39
C PHE A 452 -23.57 24.50 3.90
N ARG A 453 -22.61 25.29 4.39
CA ARG A 453 -22.45 26.70 3.96
C ARG A 453 -22.11 26.81 2.48
N SER A 454 -21.22 25.97 1.95
CA SER A 454 -20.86 26.00 0.53
C SER A 454 -22.07 25.68 -0.36
N LYS A 455 -22.86 24.66 -0.01
CA LYS A 455 -24.09 24.30 -0.74
C LYS A 455 -25.13 25.43 -0.76
N LEU A 456 -25.36 26.10 0.38
CA LEU A 456 -26.26 27.25 0.44
C LEU A 456 -25.78 28.39 -0.46
N THR A 457 -24.47 28.66 -0.48
CA THR A 457 -23.88 29.72 -1.32
C THR A 457 -24.06 29.44 -2.82
N HIS A 458 -24.11 28.17 -3.23
CA HIS A 458 -24.40 27.77 -4.61
C HIS A 458 -25.89 27.88 -4.97
N LEU A 459 -26.80 27.59 -4.03
CA LEU A 459 -28.25 27.73 -4.21
C LEU A 459 -28.70 29.19 -4.38
N PHE A 460 -28.01 30.16 -3.77
CA PHE A 460 -28.29 31.60 -3.93
C PHE A 460 -27.57 32.24 -5.13
N ARG A 461 -26.80 31.47 -5.90
CA ARG A 461 -26.12 31.91 -7.12
C ARG A 461 -26.69 31.32 -8.42
N MET A 462 -27.66 30.42 -8.31
CA MET A 462 -28.54 29.99 -9.40
C MET A 462 -29.83 30.82 -9.34
#